data_AF-A0A519G3V9-F1
#
_entry.id   AF-A0A519G3V9-F1
#
_cell.length_a   1.000
_cell.length_b   1.000
_cell.length_c   1.000
_cell.angle_alpha   90.00
_cell.angle_beta   90.00
_cell.angle_gamma   90.00
#
_symmetry.space_group_name_H-M   'P 1'
#
loop_
_entity.id
_entity.type
_entity.pdbx_description
1 polymer ?
#
loop_
_entity_poly.entity_id
_entity_poly.type
_entity_poly.pdbx_seq_one_letter_code
_entity_poly.pdbx_strand_id
1 'polypeptide(L)'
;MALTPQNRTDVPAADARSWLLVSTAHSRNFTDTHTGAADAVIYDLEDGVVPSARPTARESLHLWFSRGGTGWVRINPAGSKDWSRDLDA
;
A
#
# COMPACT_ATOMS: atom_id res chain seq x y z
N MET A 1 -10.65 -11.27 27.89
CA MET A 1 -11.52 -10.19 27.38
C MET A 1 -10.93 -9.76 26.04
N ALA A 2 -11.47 -10.28 24.94
CA ALA A 2 -10.97 -9.93 23.60
C ALA A 2 -11.42 -8.50 23.30
N LEU A 3 -10.47 -7.60 23.03
CA LEU A 3 -10.78 -6.27 22.54
C LEU A 3 -11.55 -6.46 21.23
N THR A 4 -12.83 -6.08 21.23
CA THR A 4 -13.59 -5.89 19.99
C THR A 4 -12.74 -5.00 19.09
N PRO A 5 -12.47 -5.38 17.82
CA PRO A 5 -11.76 -4.50 16.90
C PRO A 5 -12.53 -3.20 16.89
N GLN A 6 -11.93 -2.14 17.44
CA GLN A 6 -12.54 -0.83 17.42
C GLN A 6 -12.78 -0.51 15.95
N ASN A 7 -14.00 -0.11 15.62
CA ASN A 7 -14.41 0.28 14.29
C ASN A 7 -13.49 1.43 13.88
N ARG A 8 -12.37 1.11 13.21
CA ARG A 8 -11.31 2.06 12.91
C ARG A 8 -11.90 3.01 11.90
N THR A 9 -12.39 4.15 12.38
CA THR A 9 -12.81 5.26 11.53
C THR A 9 -11.68 5.51 10.54
N ASP A 10 -12.01 5.43 9.26
CA ASP A 10 -11.10 5.77 8.17
C ASP A 10 -10.60 7.19 8.44
N VAL A 11 -9.35 7.33 8.89
CA VAL A 11 -8.78 8.63 9.26
C VAL A 11 -8.52 9.36 7.96
N PRO A 12 -9.12 10.54 7.72
CA PRO A 12 -8.82 11.31 6.52
C PRO A 12 -7.31 11.55 6.45
N ALA A 13 -6.72 11.43 5.26
CA ALA A 13 -5.28 11.57 5.09
C ALA A 13 -4.72 12.92 5.58
N ALA A 14 -5.54 13.99 5.54
CA ALA A 14 -5.18 15.30 6.08
C ALA A 14 -4.98 15.30 7.61
N ASP A 15 -5.63 14.37 8.32
CA ASP A 15 -5.61 14.25 9.79
C ASP A 15 -4.73 13.09 10.28
N ALA A 16 -4.16 12.30 9.36
CA ALA A 16 -3.34 11.14 9.69
C ALA A 16 -2.02 11.55 10.35
N ARG A 17 -1.81 11.13 11.60
CA ARG A 17 -0.62 11.46 12.41
C ARG A 17 0.53 10.49 12.15
N SER A 18 0.22 9.31 11.63
CA SER A 18 1.18 8.24 11.37
C SER A 18 0.88 7.52 10.07
N TRP A 19 1.94 7.27 9.29
CA TRP A 19 1.88 6.65 7.99
C TRP A 19 2.86 5.48 7.95
N LEU A 20 2.37 4.27 7.76
CA LEU A 20 3.19 3.06 7.63
C LEU A 20 3.58 2.87 6.16
N LEU A 21 4.86 2.99 5.84
CA LEU A 21 5.39 2.68 4.53
C LEU A 21 5.66 1.16 4.41
N VAL A 22 5.12 0.53 3.38
CA VAL A 22 5.16 -0.92 3.17
C VAL A 22 5.73 -1.19 1.78
N SER A 23 6.89 -1.84 1.73
CA SER A 23 7.42 -2.37 0.46
C SER A 23 6.46 -3.39 -0.15
N THR A 24 6.10 -3.20 -1.42
CA THR A 24 5.27 -4.15 -2.16
C THR A 24 6.06 -5.31 -2.76
N ALA A 25 7.38 -5.37 -2.54
CA ALA A 25 8.20 -6.51 -2.95
C ALA A 25 7.78 -7.82 -2.24
N HIS A 26 7.07 -7.73 -1.11
CA HIS A 26 6.64 -8.86 -0.29
C HIS A 26 5.14 -8.79 0.04
N SER A 27 4.31 -9.31 -0.86
CA SER A 27 2.84 -9.25 -0.77
C SER A 27 2.22 -9.92 0.47
N ARG A 28 2.96 -10.81 1.13
CA ARG A 28 2.52 -11.49 2.36
C ARG A 28 2.19 -10.51 3.51
N ASN A 29 2.72 -9.29 3.46
CA ASN A 29 2.58 -8.31 4.54
C ASN A 29 1.31 -7.44 4.42
N PHE A 30 0.55 -7.49 3.32
CA PHE A 30 -0.53 -6.53 3.07
C PHE A 30 -1.67 -6.62 4.10
N THR A 31 -2.09 -7.83 4.45
CA THR A 31 -3.15 -8.05 5.46
C THR A 31 -2.72 -7.56 6.85
N ASP A 32 -1.49 -7.87 7.25
CA ASP A 32 -0.96 -7.53 8.58
C ASP A 32 -0.75 -6.02 8.74
N THR A 33 -0.43 -5.31 7.65
CA THR A 33 -0.32 -3.85 7.68
C THR A 33 -1.66 -3.17 7.96
N HIS A 34 -2.76 -3.81 7.56
CA HIS A 34 -4.10 -3.28 7.77
C HIS A 34 -4.58 -3.44 9.22
N THR A 35 -3.95 -4.30 10.02
CA THR A 35 -4.29 -4.51 11.44
C THR A 35 -3.40 -3.73 12.42
N GLY A 36 -2.40 -3.00 11.90
CA GLY A 36 -1.47 -2.18 12.69
C GLY A 36 -2.08 -0.89 13.26
N ALA A 37 -1.30 -0.20 14.10
CA ALA A 37 -1.68 1.02 14.81
C ALA A 37 -1.49 2.33 14.01
N ALA A 38 -1.03 2.25 12.76
CA ALA A 38 -0.86 3.43 11.92
C ALA A 38 -2.20 3.99 11.46
N ASP A 39 -2.30 5.32 11.33
CA ASP A 39 -3.52 5.99 10.85
C ASP A 39 -3.72 5.76 9.34
N ALA A 40 -2.63 5.66 8.57
CA ALA A 40 -2.64 5.35 7.14
C ALA A 40 -1.52 4.37 6.73
N VAL A 41 -1.72 3.68 5.61
CA VAL A 41 -0.73 2.76 5.02
C VAL A 41 -0.40 3.22 3.60
N ILE A 42 0.89 3.27 3.26
CA ILE A 42 1.40 3.51 1.91
C ILE A 42 2.05 2.24 1.40
N TYR A 43 1.53 1.70 0.31
CA TYR A 43 2.14 0.63 -0.45
C TYR A 43 3.11 1.21 -1.47
N ASP A 44 4.38 0.82 -1.37
CA ASP A 44 5.47 1.40 -2.13
C ASP A 44 5.82 0.56 -3.37
N LEU A 45 5.65 1.14 -4.56
CA LEU A 45 6.08 0.58 -5.86
C LEU A 45 7.41 1.17 -6.36
N GLU A 46 7.98 2.13 -5.63
CA GLU A 46 9.17 2.90 -6.03
C GLU A 46 10.45 2.27 -5.45
N ASP A 47 11.07 2.90 -4.45
CA ASP A 47 12.42 2.57 -3.99
C ASP A 47 12.43 1.37 -3.04
N GLY A 48 11.29 1.02 -2.45
CA GLY A 48 11.11 -0.22 -1.70
C GLY A 48 11.03 -1.45 -2.59
N VAL A 49 11.12 -1.30 -3.93
CA VAL A 49 11.03 -2.40 -4.90
C VAL A 49 12.16 -2.31 -5.91
N VAL A 50 12.97 -3.36 -6.00
CA VAL A 50 14.02 -3.45 -7.03
C VAL A 50 13.39 -3.42 -8.43
N PRO A 51 14.02 -2.78 -9.44
CA PRO A 51 13.39 -2.55 -10.75
C PRO A 51 12.85 -3.81 -11.44
N SER A 52 13.53 -4.96 -11.28
CA SER A 52 13.09 -6.23 -11.86
C SER A 52 11.82 -6.79 -11.22
N ALA A 53 11.49 -6.41 -9.99
CA ALA A 53 10.34 -6.89 -9.25
C ALA A 53 9.09 -6.00 -9.39
N ARG A 54 9.22 -4.78 -9.93
CA ARG A 54 8.11 -3.82 -10.07
C ARG A 54 6.89 -4.37 -10.82
N PRO A 55 7.02 -5.15 -11.92
CA PRO A 55 5.86 -5.73 -12.60
C PRO A 55 5.03 -6.63 -11.68
N THR A 56 5.69 -7.56 -10.98
CA THR A 56 5.03 -8.49 -10.04
C THR A 56 4.47 -7.77 -8.81
N ALA A 57 5.17 -6.75 -8.32
CA ALA A 57 4.72 -5.95 -7.19
C ALA A 57 3.42 -5.20 -7.52
N ARG A 58 3.33 -4.60 -8.71
CA ARG A 58 2.13 -3.94 -9.23
C ARG A 58 0.96 -4.91 -9.36
N GLU A 59 1.18 -6.08 -9.97
CA GLU A 59 0.14 -7.11 -10.10
C GLU A 59 -0.38 -7.59 -8.73
N SER A 60 0.53 -7.81 -7.79
CA SER A 60 0.17 -8.20 -6.42
C SER A 60 -0.68 -7.14 -5.73
N LEU A 61 -0.33 -5.87 -5.93
CA LEU A 61 -1.04 -4.74 -5.34
C LEU A 61 -2.43 -4.54 -5.98
N HIS A 62 -2.52 -4.65 -7.32
CA HIS A 62 -3.79 -4.64 -8.05
C HIS A 62 -4.72 -5.76 -7.53
N LEU A 63 -4.21 -6.98 -7.39
CA LEU A 63 -4.98 -8.11 -6.87
C LEU A 63 -5.44 -7.89 -5.42
N TRP A 64 -4.65 -7.22 -4.60
CA TRP A 64 -5.04 -6.85 -3.24
C TRP A 64 -6.18 -5.83 -3.21
N PHE A 65 -6.08 -4.75 -3.99
CA PHE A 65 -7.13 -3.73 -4.07
C PHE A 65 -8.44 -4.27 -4.66
N SER A 66 -8.36 -5.11 -5.70
CA SER A 66 -9.56 -5.75 -6.29
C SER A 66 -10.30 -6.69 -5.34
N ARG A 67 -9.64 -7.15 -4.27
CA ARG A 67 -10.24 -7.97 -3.19
C ARG A 67 -10.74 -7.14 -2.00
N GLY A 68 -10.78 -5.82 -2.13
CA GLY A 68 -11.29 -4.90 -1.10
C GLY A 68 -10.22 -4.37 -0.14
N GLY A 69 -8.93 -4.61 -0.41
CA GLY A 69 -7.86 -3.87 0.27
C GLY A 69 -7.99 -2.36 0.03
N THR A 70 -7.54 -1.55 0.98
CA THR A 70 -7.53 -0.08 0.88
C THR A 70 -6.21 0.49 1.39
N GLY A 71 -5.85 1.70 0.94
CA GLY A 71 -4.60 2.36 1.32
C GLY A 71 -4.08 3.29 0.23
N TRP A 72 -2.96 3.94 0.52
CA TRP A 72 -2.27 4.82 -0.41
C TRP A 72 -1.22 4.05 -1.20
N VAL A 73 -0.87 4.53 -2.39
CA VAL A 73 0.19 3.96 -3.22
C VAL A 73 1.24 5.02 -3.50
N ARG A 74 2.50 4.73 -3.20
CA ARG A 74 3.64 5.51 -3.69
C ARG A 74 4.06 4.93 -5.04
N ILE A 75 3.69 5.62 -6.11
CA ILE A 75 4.03 5.28 -7.48
C ILE A 75 5.43 5.79 -7.86
N ASN A 76 6.00 5.26 -8.94
CA ASN A 76 7.29 5.71 -9.44
C ASN A 76 7.26 7.19 -9.92
N PRO A 77 8.41 7.90 -9.97
CA PRO A 77 8.46 9.30 -10.36
C PRO A 77 7.92 9.55 -11.77
N ALA A 78 7.26 10.70 -11.95
CA ALA A 78 6.81 11.17 -13.26
C ALA A 78 7.99 11.21 -14.26
N GLY A 79 7.73 10.75 -15.49
CA GLY A 79 8.75 10.63 -16.53
C GLY A 79 9.57 9.34 -16.49
N SER A 80 9.45 8.52 -15.44
CA SER A 80 9.99 7.15 -15.46
C SER A 80 9.14 6.24 -16.35
N LYS A 81 9.76 5.19 -16.91
CA LYS A 81 9.05 4.15 -17.68
C LYS A 81 7.99 3.39 -16.89
N ASP A 82 8.06 3.43 -15.56
CA ASP A 82 7.17 2.70 -14.67
C ASP A 82 5.99 3.55 -14.20
N TRP A 83 6.08 4.88 -14.26
CA TRP A 83 5.02 5.80 -13.81
C TRP A 83 3.68 5.56 -14.50
N SER A 84 3.63 5.52 -15.83
CA SER A 84 2.36 5.29 -16.55
C SER A 84 1.81 3.90 -16.25
N ARG A 85 2.69 2.90 -16.15
CA ARG A 85 2.31 1.53 -15.83
C ARG A 85 1.73 1.42 -14.43
N ASP A 86 2.22 2.19 -13.47
CA ASP A 86 1.67 2.23 -12.11
C ASP A 86 0.27 2.86 -12.07
N LEU A 87 -0.03 3.82 -12.96
CA LEU A 87 -1.34 4.46 -13.07
C LEU A 87 -2.38 3.62 -13.84
N ASP A 88 -1.94 2.90 -14.87
CA ASP A 88 -2.81 2.06 -15.72
C ASP A 88 -3.20 0.73 -15.07
N ALA A 89 -2.64 0.43 -13.89
CA ALA A 89 -2.69 -0.87 -13.22
C ALA A 89 -4.08 -1.27 -12.71
#